data_AF-A0A8B6H3B6-F1
#
_entry.id   AF-A0A8B6H3B6-F1
#
_cell.length_a   1.000
_cell.length_b   1.000
_cell.length_c   1.000
_cell.angle_alpha   90.00
_cell.angle_beta   90.00
_cell.angle_gamma   90.00
#
_symmetry.space_group_name_H-M   'P 1'
#
loop_
_entity.id
_entity.type
_entity.pdbx_description
1 polymer ?
#
loop_
_entity_poly.entity_id
_entity_poly.type
_entity_poly.pdbx_seq_one_letter_code
_entity_poly.pdbx_strand_id
1 'polypeptide(L)'
;MKENRSVSEIAKLRREQRNLTKCFKTAELYEQRALKELRDVNRERIQTMRKAEVISTLKKARAASAPGPNGIPYRVYKNCPNLAKQLWRLIKVIWRRYRLPDEWLKSDGCFIPQEEDSKQFRTISLLNVEVKVCLAILAKRGTTYMLENNYIDTLDQKGEVPGVPGCLEHKSVLTKIIQEAKENKGDLTVLWLDLENAYGSIPHKLVDFILEKYHIPGKITCREMQHYFNNFIVRFPVADYTTAW
;
A
#
# COMPACT_ATOMS: atom_id res chain seq x y z
N MET A 1 -22.38 2.86 17.49
CA MET A 1 -21.57 2.76 16.25
C MET A 1 -22.33 1.95 15.23
N LYS A 2 -22.70 2.50 14.06
CA LYS A 2 -23.31 1.68 13.00
C LYS A 2 -22.21 0.91 12.28
N GLU A 3 -22.25 -0.41 12.36
CA GLU A 3 -21.36 -1.29 11.62
C GLU A 3 -21.45 -0.95 10.12
N ASN A 4 -20.30 -0.63 9.52
CA ASN A 4 -20.27 -0.12 8.15
C ASN A 4 -20.74 -1.25 7.22
N ARG A 5 -21.91 -1.10 6.58
CA ARG A 5 -22.56 -2.11 5.70
C ARG A 5 -21.60 -2.72 4.66
N SER A 6 -20.60 -1.95 4.23
CA SER A 6 -19.54 -2.37 3.31
C SER A 6 -18.56 -3.40 3.90
N VAL A 7 -18.35 -3.36 5.22
CA VAL A 7 -17.47 -4.24 6.00
C VAL A 7 -18.18 -5.57 6.31
N SER A 8 -19.47 -5.53 6.66
CA SER A 8 -20.25 -6.76 6.86
C SER A 8 -20.43 -7.55 5.55
N GLU A 9 -20.57 -6.85 4.42
CA GLU A 9 -20.66 -7.49 3.10
C GLU A 9 -19.36 -8.22 2.70
N ILE A 10 -18.18 -7.63 2.91
CA ILE A 10 -16.91 -8.31 2.57
C ILE A 10 -16.63 -9.50 3.49
N ALA A 11 -17.01 -9.40 4.77
CA ALA A 11 -16.87 -10.51 5.71
C ALA A 11 -17.74 -11.70 5.26
N LYS A 12 -18.96 -11.42 4.76
CA LYS A 12 -19.84 -12.43 4.16
C LYS A 12 -19.19 -13.07 2.92
N LEU A 13 -18.69 -12.27 1.96
CA LEU A 13 -18.02 -12.79 0.76
C LEU A 13 -16.79 -13.65 1.10
N ARG A 14 -15.97 -13.22 2.07
CA ARG A 14 -14.81 -13.99 2.56
C ARG A 14 -15.24 -15.32 3.19
N ARG A 15 -16.32 -15.33 3.98
CA ARG A 15 -16.89 -16.57 4.56
C ARG A 15 -17.38 -17.51 3.46
N GLU A 16 -18.11 -16.97 2.49
CA GLU A 16 -18.58 -17.70 1.32
C GLU A 16 -17.41 -18.30 0.51
N GLN A 17 -16.32 -17.55 0.32
CA GLN A 17 -15.13 -18.05 -0.38
C GLN A 17 -14.47 -19.23 0.34
N ARG A 18 -14.43 -19.19 1.68
CA ARG A 18 -13.94 -20.31 2.49
C ARG A 18 -14.83 -21.53 2.33
N ASN A 19 -16.14 -21.35 2.37
CA ASN A 19 -17.10 -22.44 2.17
C ASN A 19 -16.97 -23.05 0.78
N LEU A 20 -16.97 -22.24 -0.28
CA LEU A 20 -16.78 -22.70 -1.66
C LEU A 20 -15.45 -23.45 -1.83
N THR A 21 -14.39 -23.01 -1.15
CA THR A 21 -13.09 -23.69 -1.19
C THR A 21 -13.13 -25.05 -0.48
N LYS A 22 -13.90 -25.19 0.61
CA LYS A 22 -14.13 -26.49 1.26
C LYS A 22 -14.93 -27.41 0.34
N CYS A 23 -16.06 -26.94 -0.21
CA CYS A 23 -16.88 -27.72 -1.13
C CYS A 23 -16.09 -28.19 -2.35
N PHE A 24 -15.29 -27.30 -2.96
CA PHE A 24 -14.45 -27.67 -4.12
C PHE A 24 -13.47 -28.81 -3.82
N LYS A 25 -12.92 -28.89 -2.59
CA LYS A 25 -11.99 -29.95 -2.21
C LYS A 25 -12.67 -31.32 -2.05
N THR A 26 -13.96 -31.35 -1.73
CA THR A 26 -14.73 -32.57 -1.48
C THR A 26 -15.68 -32.92 -2.62
N ALA A 27 -15.76 -32.08 -3.66
CA ALA A 27 -16.72 -32.22 -4.75
C ALA A 27 -16.24 -33.18 -5.83
N GLU A 28 -17.21 -33.85 -6.45
CA GLU A 28 -16.96 -34.72 -7.61
C GLU A 28 -16.53 -33.91 -8.83
N LEU A 29 -15.85 -34.58 -9.77
CA LEU A 29 -15.17 -33.93 -10.89
C LEU A 29 -16.11 -33.08 -11.76
N TYR A 30 -17.37 -33.46 -11.89
CA TYR A 30 -18.37 -32.73 -12.67
C TYR A 30 -18.84 -31.43 -11.99
N GLU A 31 -18.87 -31.39 -10.65
CA GLU A 31 -19.25 -30.20 -9.87
C GLU A 31 -18.09 -29.20 -9.73
N GLN A 32 -16.84 -29.70 -9.81
CA GLN A 32 -15.64 -28.86 -9.68
C GLN A 32 -15.62 -27.70 -10.67
N ARG A 33 -16.15 -27.87 -11.89
CA ARG A 33 -16.22 -26.79 -12.88
C ARG A 33 -17.08 -25.63 -12.37
N ALA A 34 -18.32 -25.90 -11.97
CA ALA A 34 -19.24 -24.87 -11.48
C ALA A 34 -18.71 -24.22 -10.18
N LEU A 35 -18.16 -25.03 -9.27
CA LEU A 35 -17.55 -24.52 -8.03
C LEU A 35 -16.32 -23.65 -8.30
N LYS A 36 -15.51 -23.97 -9.30
CA LYS A 36 -14.38 -23.13 -9.73
C LYS A 36 -14.87 -21.77 -10.23
N GLU A 37 -15.88 -21.76 -11.10
CA GLU A 37 -16.48 -20.52 -11.63
C GLU A 37 -17.04 -19.63 -10.51
N LEU A 38 -17.79 -20.21 -9.56
CA LEU A 38 -18.30 -19.50 -8.39
C LEU A 38 -17.19 -18.93 -7.49
N ARG A 39 -16.13 -19.72 -7.26
CA ARG A 39 -14.94 -19.27 -6.50
C ARG A 39 -14.25 -18.11 -7.18
N ASP A 40 -14.14 -18.12 -8.51
CA ASP A 40 -13.48 -17.07 -9.27
C ASP A 40 -14.31 -15.77 -9.26
N VAL A 41 -15.63 -15.86 -9.45
CA VAL A 41 -16.55 -14.71 -9.34
C VAL A 41 -16.49 -14.10 -7.94
N ASN A 42 -16.56 -14.92 -6.90
CA ASN A 42 -16.54 -14.42 -5.53
C ASN A 42 -15.15 -13.85 -5.16
N ARG A 43 -14.06 -14.43 -5.67
CA ARG A 43 -12.70 -13.86 -5.56
C ARG A 43 -12.62 -12.49 -6.24
N GLU A 44 -13.19 -12.31 -7.44
CA GLU A 44 -13.23 -11.01 -8.13
C GLU A 44 -14.00 -9.96 -7.31
N ARG A 45 -15.14 -10.34 -6.72
CA ARG A 45 -15.93 -9.44 -5.84
C ARG A 45 -15.15 -9.03 -4.59
N ILE A 46 -14.41 -9.96 -3.99
CA ILE A 46 -13.54 -9.68 -2.83
C ILE A 46 -12.40 -8.72 -3.22
N GLN A 47 -11.79 -8.93 -4.39
CA GLN A 47 -10.65 -8.16 -4.85
C GLN A 47 -11.03 -6.79 -5.42
N THR A 48 -12.27 -6.56 -5.84
CA THR A 48 -12.71 -5.28 -6.40
C THR A 48 -12.50 -4.12 -5.41
N MET A 49 -11.96 -2.99 -5.89
CA MET A 49 -11.83 -1.78 -5.06
C MET A 49 -13.19 -1.15 -4.76
N ARG A 50 -13.54 -1.04 -3.46
CA ARG A 50 -14.84 -0.53 -3.03
C ARG A 50 -14.85 0.98 -2.92
N LYS A 51 -16.02 1.58 -3.13
CA LYS A 51 -16.23 3.02 -2.95
C LYS A 51 -15.88 3.46 -1.53
N ALA A 52 -16.24 2.66 -0.53
CA ALA A 52 -15.93 2.95 0.87
C ALA A 52 -14.42 3.04 1.14
N GLU A 53 -13.60 2.22 0.47
CA GLU A 53 -12.14 2.27 0.60
C GLU A 53 -11.60 3.58 0.01
N VAL A 54 -12.00 3.93 -1.22
CA VAL A 54 -11.63 5.19 -1.88
C VAL A 54 -12.00 6.41 -1.03
N ILE A 55 -13.25 6.47 -0.56
CA ILE A 55 -13.73 7.60 0.25
C ILE A 55 -13.00 7.66 1.60
N SER A 56 -12.73 6.50 2.23
CA SER A 56 -11.99 6.47 3.49
C SER A 56 -10.55 6.96 3.31
N THR A 57 -9.86 6.51 2.25
CA THR A 57 -8.50 6.95 1.92
C THR A 57 -8.46 8.46 1.66
N LEU A 58 -9.38 8.97 0.84
CA LEU A 58 -9.51 10.40 0.57
C LEU A 58 -9.69 11.20 1.86
N LYS A 59 -10.60 10.78 2.75
CA LYS A 59 -10.87 11.49 4.01
C LYS A 59 -9.63 11.55 4.93
N LYS A 60 -8.89 10.45 5.03
CA LYS A 60 -7.68 10.34 5.87
C LYS A 60 -6.49 11.15 5.33
N ALA A 61 -6.36 11.29 4.02
CA ALA A 61 -5.25 12.00 3.41
C ALA A 61 -5.22 13.49 3.82
N ARG A 62 -4.03 14.08 3.97
CA ARG A 62 -3.90 15.52 4.28
C ARG A 62 -4.36 16.35 3.09
N ALA A 63 -5.29 17.28 3.30
CA ALA A 63 -5.85 18.10 2.22
C ALA A 63 -4.81 19.00 1.54
N ALA A 64 -3.76 19.39 2.28
CA ALA A 64 -2.64 20.21 1.82
C ALA A 64 -1.48 19.39 1.20
N SER A 65 -1.63 18.07 1.05
CA SER A 65 -0.61 17.26 0.37
C SER A 65 -0.46 17.72 -1.09
N ALA A 66 0.78 17.90 -1.53
CA ALA A 66 1.09 18.37 -2.88
C ALA A 66 0.47 17.45 -3.95
N PRO A 67 -0.12 18.01 -5.01
CA PRO A 67 -0.61 17.25 -6.16
C PRO A 67 0.56 16.70 -6.98
N GLY A 68 0.25 15.86 -7.96
CA GLY A 68 1.22 15.47 -9.00
C GLY A 68 1.14 16.39 -10.22
N PRO A 69 1.68 15.95 -11.37
CA PRO A 69 1.75 16.73 -12.61
C PRO A 69 0.41 17.30 -13.10
N ASN A 70 -0.72 16.67 -12.76
CA ASN A 70 -2.04 17.17 -13.16
C ASN A 70 -2.54 18.37 -12.33
N GLY A 71 -1.85 18.72 -11.25
CA GLY A 71 -2.19 19.86 -10.39
C GLY A 71 -3.48 19.67 -9.57
N ILE A 72 -4.10 18.48 -9.53
CA ILE A 72 -5.36 18.25 -8.82
C ILE A 72 -5.10 17.84 -7.36
N PRO A 73 -5.40 18.68 -6.36
CA PRO A 73 -5.12 18.34 -4.97
C PRO A 73 -6.24 17.51 -4.33
N TYR A 74 -5.92 16.88 -3.19
CA TYR A 74 -6.89 16.15 -2.37
C TYR A 74 -8.12 16.97 -1.99
N ARG A 75 -7.97 18.30 -1.82
CA ARG A 75 -9.07 19.21 -1.47
C ARG A 75 -10.23 19.12 -2.48
N VAL A 76 -9.95 18.96 -3.78
CA VAL A 76 -10.98 18.84 -4.81
C VAL A 76 -11.82 17.58 -4.59
N TYR A 77 -11.19 16.41 -4.42
CA TYR A 77 -11.93 15.17 -4.17
C TYR A 77 -12.67 15.15 -2.84
N LYS A 78 -12.14 15.83 -1.81
CA LYS A 78 -12.81 15.96 -0.50
C LYS A 78 -14.07 16.82 -0.58
N ASN A 79 -14.01 17.92 -1.33
CA ASN A 79 -15.09 18.91 -1.40
C ASN A 79 -16.08 18.63 -2.55
N CYS A 80 -15.73 17.75 -3.50
CA CYS A 80 -16.58 17.39 -4.63
C CYS A 80 -16.95 15.89 -4.61
N PRO A 81 -18.06 15.49 -3.94
CA PRO A 81 -18.45 14.08 -3.81
C PRO A 81 -18.72 13.38 -5.13
N ASN A 82 -19.22 14.11 -6.13
CA ASN A 82 -19.45 13.58 -7.47
C ASN A 82 -18.12 13.23 -8.15
N LEU A 83 -17.08 14.04 -7.98
CA LEU A 83 -15.75 13.74 -8.51
C LEU A 83 -15.14 12.54 -7.80
N ALA A 84 -15.26 12.45 -6.47
CA ALA A 84 -14.81 11.27 -5.72
C ALA A 84 -15.54 9.98 -6.17
N LYS A 85 -16.82 10.08 -6.53
CA LYS A 85 -17.58 8.96 -7.12
C LYS A 85 -17.06 8.59 -8.52
N GLN A 86 -16.70 9.56 -9.35
CA GLN A 86 -16.10 9.28 -10.66
C GLN A 86 -14.70 8.66 -10.53
N LEU A 87 -13.87 9.15 -9.60
CA LEU A 87 -12.57 8.55 -9.29
C LEU A 87 -12.72 7.08 -8.92
N TRP A 88 -13.67 6.74 -8.04
CA TRP A 88 -13.93 5.34 -7.71
C TRP A 88 -14.35 4.51 -8.95
N ARG A 89 -15.19 5.05 -9.83
CA ARG A 89 -15.58 4.35 -11.07
C ARG A 89 -14.38 4.11 -11.99
N LEU A 90 -13.51 5.11 -12.14
CA LEU A 90 -12.27 5.01 -12.91
C LEU A 90 -11.37 3.92 -12.34
N ILE A 91 -11.08 3.97 -11.03
CA ILE A 91 -10.28 2.95 -10.33
C ILE A 91 -10.89 1.56 -10.53
N LYS A 92 -12.22 1.42 -10.45
CA LYS A 92 -12.91 0.14 -10.68
C LYS A 92 -12.73 -0.36 -12.11
N VAL A 93 -12.77 0.51 -13.11
CA VAL A 93 -12.55 0.12 -14.52
C VAL A 93 -11.11 -0.28 -14.74
N ILE A 94 -10.15 0.49 -14.24
CA ILE A 94 -8.71 0.17 -14.29
C ILE A 94 -8.47 -1.20 -13.64
N TRP A 95 -9.06 -1.43 -12.47
CA TRP A 95 -8.98 -2.70 -11.74
C TRP A 95 -9.52 -3.89 -12.53
N ARG A 96 -10.60 -3.70 -13.31
CA ARG A 96 -11.21 -4.77 -14.12
C ARG A 96 -10.49 -5.00 -15.44
N ARG A 97 -9.95 -3.95 -16.05
CA ARG A 97 -9.33 -3.99 -17.39
C ARG A 97 -7.83 -4.23 -17.37
N TYR A 98 -7.18 -4.17 -16.21
CA TYR A 98 -5.74 -4.41 -16.07
C TYR A 98 -4.88 -3.48 -16.94
N ARG A 99 -5.27 -2.21 -17.05
CA ARG A 99 -4.54 -1.21 -17.84
C ARG A 99 -4.45 0.10 -17.07
N LEU A 100 -3.22 0.46 -16.70
CA LEU A 100 -2.92 1.75 -16.09
C LEU A 100 -2.91 2.85 -17.17
N PRO A 101 -3.43 4.05 -16.87
CA PRO A 101 -3.21 5.22 -17.73
C PRO A 101 -1.73 5.62 -17.75
N ASP A 102 -1.24 6.14 -18.88
CA ASP A 102 0.16 6.58 -19.00
C ASP A 102 0.45 7.75 -18.06
N GLU A 103 -0.55 8.59 -17.77
CA GLU A 103 -0.46 9.68 -16.79
C GLU A 103 -0.26 9.19 -15.36
N TRP A 104 -0.58 7.93 -15.06
CA TRP A 104 -0.37 7.35 -13.73
C TRP A 104 1.06 6.87 -13.53
N LEU A 105 1.82 6.72 -14.61
CA LEU A 105 3.23 6.33 -14.61
C LEU A 105 4.17 7.55 -14.46
N LYS A 106 3.61 8.76 -14.44
CA LYS A 106 4.33 10.02 -14.46
C LYS A 106 4.29 10.72 -13.10
N SER A 107 5.40 11.33 -12.70
CA SER A 107 5.48 12.15 -11.50
C SER A 107 6.40 13.35 -11.68
N ASP A 108 6.15 14.39 -10.87
CA ASP A 108 7.09 15.49 -10.70
C ASP A 108 7.99 15.17 -9.50
N GLY A 109 9.31 15.29 -9.66
CA GLY A 109 10.29 15.11 -8.59
C GLY A 109 10.56 16.44 -7.88
N CYS A 110 10.65 16.40 -6.55
CA CYS A 110 11.19 17.51 -5.77
C CYS A 110 12.33 17.03 -4.86
N PHE A 111 13.26 17.93 -4.57
CA PHE A 111 14.38 17.68 -3.65
C PHE A 111 14.05 18.26 -2.27
N ILE A 112 14.19 17.43 -1.23
CA ILE A 112 14.09 17.87 0.16
C ILE A 112 15.45 17.65 0.83
N PRO A 113 16.09 18.70 1.40
CA PRO A 113 17.36 18.52 2.10
C PRO A 113 17.18 17.60 3.31
N GLN A 114 18.17 16.73 3.58
CA GLN A 114 18.09 15.81 4.71
C GLN A 114 18.13 16.52 6.07
N GLU A 115 18.90 17.60 6.14
CA GLU A 115 19.10 18.48 7.29
C GLU A 115 19.18 19.93 6.80
N GLU A 116 19.03 20.91 7.71
CA GLU A 116 19.28 22.31 7.38
C GLU A 116 20.72 22.46 6.85
N ASP A 117 20.89 23.11 5.69
CA ASP A 117 22.15 23.28 4.96
C ASP A 117 22.86 22.01 4.44
N SER A 118 22.15 20.88 4.35
CA SER A 118 22.71 19.65 3.80
C SER A 118 22.90 19.69 2.27
N LYS A 119 24.06 19.21 1.80
CA LYS A 119 24.30 18.90 0.36
C LYS A 119 23.62 17.60 -0.08
N GLN A 120 23.09 16.82 0.86
CA GLN A 120 22.38 15.57 0.58
C GLN A 120 20.88 15.84 0.51
N PHE A 121 20.29 15.49 -0.62
CA PHE A 121 18.87 15.67 -0.88
C PHE A 121 18.16 14.33 -0.98
N ARG A 122 16.94 14.27 -0.46
CA ARG A 122 15.98 13.20 -0.74
C ARG A 122 15.13 13.61 -1.93
N THR A 123 15.13 12.76 -2.92
CA THR A 123 14.22 12.88 -4.06
C THR A 123 12.85 12.36 -3.65
N ILE A 124 11.81 13.18 -3.84
CA ILE A 124 10.42 12.81 -3.58
C ILE A 124 9.63 12.90 -4.87
N SER A 125 8.98 11.81 -5.25
CA SER A 125 8.06 11.76 -6.39
C SER A 125 6.66 12.22 -5.98
N LEU A 126 6.20 13.33 -6.56
CA LEU A 126 4.87 13.88 -6.41
C LEU A 126 3.91 13.19 -7.40
N LEU A 127 3.27 12.13 -6.92
CA LEU A 127 2.28 11.38 -7.69
C LEU A 127 0.94 12.12 -7.80
N ASN A 128 0.22 11.90 -8.90
CA ASN A 128 -1.18 12.30 -9.04
C ASN A 128 -2.02 11.69 -7.90
N VAL A 129 -3.02 12.43 -7.41
CA VAL A 129 -3.81 12.02 -6.23
C VAL A 129 -4.55 10.71 -6.48
N GLU A 130 -5.00 10.48 -7.71
CA GLU A 130 -5.67 9.27 -8.15
C GLU A 130 -4.79 8.02 -7.96
N VAL A 131 -3.51 8.14 -8.31
CA VAL A 131 -2.49 7.10 -8.13
C VAL A 131 -2.23 6.87 -6.64
N LYS A 132 -2.02 7.96 -5.88
CA LYS A 132 -1.79 7.90 -4.42
C LYS A 132 -2.94 7.16 -3.71
N VAL A 133 -4.18 7.44 -4.09
CA VAL A 133 -5.37 6.77 -3.52
C VAL A 133 -5.38 5.28 -3.85
N CYS A 134 -5.08 4.91 -5.11
CA CYS A 134 -5.01 3.52 -5.54
C CYS A 134 -3.92 2.74 -4.78
N LEU A 135 -2.70 3.28 -4.77
CA LEU A 135 -1.55 2.67 -4.09
C LEU A 135 -1.77 2.58 -2.58
N ALA A 136 -2.37 3.58 -1.95
CA ALA A 136 -2.69 3.54 -0.52
C ALA A 136 -3.72 2.45 -0.18
N ILE A 137 -4.70 2.19 -1.04
CA ILE A 137 -5.65 1.07 -0.85
C ILE A 137 -4.91 -0.26 -0.99
N LEU A 138 -4.02 -0.39 -1.97
CA LEU A 138 -3.21 -1.59 -2.18
C LEU A 138 -2.28 -1.87 -0.99
N ALA A 139 -1.53 -0.86 -0.55
CA ALA A 139 -0.66 -0.94 0.62
C ALA A 139 -1.47 -1.38 1.85
N LYS A 140 -2.61 -0.73 2.13
CA LYS A 140 -3.47 -1.10 3.26
C LYS A 140 -3.94 -2.56 3.19
N ARG A 141 -4.36 -3.02 2.00
CA ARG A 141 -4.78 -4.42 1.79
C ARG A 141 -3.63 -5.40 1.98
N GLY A 142 -2.45 -5.06 1.47
CA GLY A 142 -1.22 -5.83 1.65
C GLY A 142 -0.86 -5.96 3.12
N THR A 143 -0.74 -4.84 3.84
CA THR A 143 -0.44 -4.84 5.28
C THR A 143 -1.48 -5.62 6.08
N THR A 144 -2.78 -5.43 5.79
CA THR A 144 -3.85 -6.18 6.45
C THR A 144 -3.71 -7.67 6.19
N TYR A 145 -3.41 -8.08 4.96
CA TYR A 145 -3.19 -9.47 4.62
C TYR A 145 -1.97 -10.05 5.36
N MET A 146 -0.86 -9.34 5.40
CA MET A 146 0.34 -9.78 6.12
C MET A 146 0.08 -9.99 7.61
N LEU A 147 -0.68 -9.08 8.23
CA LEU A 147 -1.06 -9.17 9.65
C LEU A 147 -2.08 -10.30 9.90
N GLU A 148 -3.13 -10.40 9.09
CA GLU A 148 -4.18 -11.44 9.23
C GLU A 148 -3.60 -12.87 9.08
N ASN A 149 -2.45 -13.03 8.42
CA ASN A 149 -1.78 -14.31 8.20
C ASN A 149 -0.50 -14.50 9.04
N ASN A 150 -0.24 -13.62 10.03
CA ASN A 150 0.93 -13.69 10.91
C ASN A 150 2.29 -13.72 10.17
N TYR A 151 2.39 -13.03 9.03
CA TYR A 151 3.66 -12.90 8.29
C TYR A 151 4.54 -11.76 8.80
N ILE A 152 3.99 -10.89 9.64
CA ILE A 152 4.72 -9.81 10.32
C ILE A 152 4.55 -10.05 11.81
N ASP A 153 5.67 -10.22 12.53
CA ASP A 153 5.69 -10.19 13.98
C ASP A 153 5.73 -8.73 14.47
N THR A 154 4.69 -8.30 15.16
CA THR A 154 4.59 -6.93 15.69
C THR A 154 5.41 -6.69 16.95
N LEU A 155 6.00 -7.73 17.53
CA LEU A 155 6.97 -7.58 18.63
C LEU A 155 8.29 -6.99 18.12
N ASP A 156 8.72 -7.39 16.92
CA ASP A 156 9.96 -6.95 16.29
C ASP A 156 9.72 -5.84 15.25
N GLN A 157 8.81 -6.08 14.30
CA GLN A 157 8.52 -5.13 13.22
C GLN A 157 7.39 -4.18 13.63
N LYS A 158 7.77 -2.96 14.02
CA LYS A 158 6.82 -1.91 14.42
C LYS A 158 6.71 -0.76 13.42
N GLY A 159 7.67 -0.63 12.51
CA GLY A 159 7.63 0.37 11.44
C GLY A 159 6.55 0.05 10.41
N GLU A 160 5.83 1.08 9.96
CA GLU A 160 4.77 0.97 8.93
C GLU A 160 3.62 -0.02 9.28
N VAL A 161 3.50 -0.44 10.55
CA VAL A 161 2.39 -1.30 11.02
C VAL A 161 1.31 -0.43 11.69
N PRO A 162 0.08 -0.38 11.15
CA PRO A 162 -0.99 0.43 11.72
C PRO A 162 -1.37 -0.01 13.14
N GLY A 163 -1.41 0.93 14.08
CA GLY A 163 -1.89 0.70 15.45
C GLY A 163 -0.83 0.15 16.42
N VAL A 164 0.41 -0.04 15.98
CA VAL A 164 1.53 -0.45 16.84
C VAL A 164 2.34 0.79 17.24
N PRO A 165 2.64 0.98 18.54
CA PRO A 165 3.51 2.07 18.98
C PRO A 165 4.96 1.77 18.58
N GLY A 166 5.41 2.26 17.41
CA GLY A 166 6.76 2.00 16.89
C GLY A 166 7.89 2.64 17.69
N CYS A 167 8.31 3.84 17.30
CA CYS A 167 9.51 4.47 17.85
C CYS A 167 9.44 4.69 19.37
N LEU A 168 8.25 4.96 19.91
CA LEU A 168 8.09 5.20 21.35
C LEU A 168 8.44 3.93 22.15
N GLU A 169 7.95 2.77 21.72
CA GLU A 169 8.17 1.52 22.44
C GLU A 169 9.63 1.07 22.29
N HIS A 170 10.19 1.09 21.08
CA HIS A 170 11.61 0.75 20.85
C HIS A 170 12.54 1.66 21.66
N LYS A 171 12.26 2.98 21.72
CA LYS A 171 13.04 3.90 22.55
C LYS A 171 12.93 3.57 24.04
N SER A 172 11.73 3.22 24.50
CA SER A 172 11.48 2.88 25.91
C SER A 172 12.22 1.61 26.32
N VAL A 173 12.12 0.56 25.49
CA VAL A 173 12.82 -0.73 25.69
C VAL A 173 14.33 -0.51 25.71
N LEU A 174 14.88 0.20 24.72
CA LEU A 174 16.30 0.49 24.67
C LEU A 174 16.78 1.28 25.90
N THR A 175 16.02 2.28 26.33
CA THR A 175 16.34 3.08 27.52
C THR A 175 16.37 2.20 28.76
N LYS A 176 15.42 1.27 28.90
CA LYS A 176 15.36 0.34 30.04
C LYS A 176 16.54 -0.62 30.05
N ILE A 177 16.90 -1.21 28.90
CA ILE A 177 18.07 -2.10 28.78
C ILE A 177 19.36 -1.35 29.16
N ILE A 178 19.52 -0.11 28.70
CA ILE A 178 20.68 0.73 29.06
C ILE A 178 20.71 0.99 30.57
N GLN A 179 19.56 1.29 31.17
CA GLN A 179 19.46 1.56 32.60
C GLN A 179 19.79 0.32 33.45
N GLU A 180 19.28 -0.86 33.07
CA GLU A 180 19.54 -2.13 33.76
C GLU A 180 21.01 -2.54 33.68
N ALA A 181 21.65 -2.35 32.52
CA ALA A 181 23.08 -2.59 32.37
C ALA A 181 23.90 -1.71 33.33
N LYS A 182 23.54 -0.42 33.46
CA LYS A 182 24.18 0.51 34.39
C LYS A 182 23.98 0.11 35.85
N GLU A 183 22.75 -0.24 36.25
CA GLU A 183 22.41 -0.62 37.62
C GLU A 183 23.13 -1.91 38.05
N ASN A 184 23.20 -2.88 37.15
CA ASN A 184 23.86 -4.17 37.39
C ASN A 184 25.37 -4.15 37.17
N LYS A 185 25.95 -3.02 36.74
CA LYS A 185 27.36 -2.88 36.32
C LYS A 185 27.77 -3.94 35.29
N GLY A 186 26.85 -4.28 34.38
CA GLY A 186 27.08 -5.23 33.30
C GLY A 186 27.50 -4.54 32.01
N ASP A 187 28.15 -5.29 31.12
CA ASP A 187 28.52 -4.80 29.80
C ASP A 187 27.33 -4.84 28.84
N LEU A 188 27.13 -3.76 28.09
CA LEU A 188 26.10 -3.65 27.05
C LEU A 188 26.72 -3.09 25.77
N THR A 189 26.53 -3.79 24.66
CA THR A 189 26.88 -3.31 23.31
C THR A 189 25.61 -3.11 22.50
N VAL A 190 25.44 -1.93 21.90
CA VAL A 190 24.28 -1.59 21.06
C VAL A 190 24.76 -1.37 19.63
N LEU A 191 24.18 -2.10 18.67
CA LEU A 191 24.46 -1.97 17.25
C LEU A 191 23.33 -1.19 16.57
N TRP A 192 23.68 -0.12 15.86
CA TRP A 192 22.75 0.65 15.03
C TRP A 192 23.00 0.29 13.58
N LEU A 193 21.99 -0.31 12.94
CA LEU A 193 22.02 -0.67 11.53
C LEU A 193 21.09 0.26 10.77
N ASP A 194 21.61 0.86 9.69
CA ASP A 194 20.83 1.68 8.77
C ASP A 194 21.11 1.25 7.33
N LEU A 195 20.10 1.38 6.46
CA LEU A 195 20.20 1.00 5.05
C LEU A 195 20.31 2.26 4.19
N GLU A 196 21.42 2.39 3.46
CA GLU A 196 21.57 3.45 2.48
C GLU A 196 20.51 3.31 1.36
N ASN A 197 19.80 4.40 1.10
CA ASN A 197 18.78 4.49 0.05
C ASN A 197 17.80 3.29 0.03
N ALA A 198 17.26 2.91 1.19
CA ALA A 198 16.46 1.70 1.35
C ALA A 198 15.34 1.51 0.30
N TYR A 199 14.70 2.59 -0.18
CA TYR A 199 13.67 2.48 -1.21
C TYR A 199 14.24 2.36 -2.63
N GLY A 200 15.29 3.11 -2.96
CA GLY A 200 15.89 3.11 -4.29
C GLY A 200 16.81 1.91 -4.55
N SER A 201 17.25 1.22 -3.50
CA SER A 201 18.15 0.06 -3.61
C SER A 201 17.43 -1.28 -3.77
N ILE A 202 16.10 -1.35 -3.58
CA ILE A 202 15.34 -2.60 -3.67
C ILE A 202 15.17 -3.03 -5.13
N PRO A 203 15.68 -4.21 -5.54
CA PRO A 203 15.44 -4.73 -6.89
C PRO A 203 13.97 -5.09 -7.08
N HIS A 204 13.34 -4.67 -8.19
CA HIS A 204 11.92 -4.98 -8.45
C HIS A 204 11.62 -6.49 -8.48
N LYS A 205 12.56 -7.31 -8.96
CA LYS A 205 12.44 -8.78 -8.91
C LYS A 205 12.32 -9.34 -7.48
N LEU A 206 12.92 -8.68 -6.49
CA LEU A 206 12.79 -9.08 -5.09
C LEU A 206 11.37 -8.83 -4.58
N VAL A 207 10.72 -7.74 -5.02
CA VAL A 207 9.32 -7.45 -4.70
C VAL A 207 8.41 -8.58 -5.22
N ASP A 208 8.62 -9.00 -6.48
CA ASP A 208 7.87 -10.11 -7.07
C ASP A 208 8.04 -11.42 -6.30
N PHE A 209 9.29 -11.76 -5.97
CA PHE A 209 9.62 -12.93 -5.17
C PHE A 209 8.92 -12.92 -3.80
N ILE A 210 8.92 -11.77 -3.12
CA ILE A 210 8.26 -11.62 -1.81
C ILE A 210 6.74 -11.79 -1.96
N LEU A 211 6.12 -11.19 -2.98
CA LEU A 211 4.68 -11.31 -3.20
C LEU A 211 4.24 -12.76 -3.43
N GLU A 212 5.05 -13.53 -4.17
CA GLU A 212 4.82 -14.96 -4.40
C GLU A 212 5.07 -15.78 -3.13
N LYS A 213 6.19 -15.54 -2.44
CA LYS A 213 6.60 -16.23 -1.20
C LYS A 213 5.55 -16.12 -0.10
N TYR A 214 4.94 -14.95 0.07
CA TYR A 214 3.91 -14.71 1.07
C TYR A 214 2.49 -14.90 0.54
N HIS A 215 2.32 -15.44 -0.68
CA HIS A 215 1.02 -15.78 -1.26
C HIS A 215 0.03 -14.60 -1.32
N ILE A 216 0.53 -13.37 -1.50
CA ILE A 216 -0.28 -12.16 -1.46
C ILE A 216 -1.36 -12.24 -2.57
N PRO A 217 -2.65 -12.21 -2.22
CA PRO A 217 -3.72 -12.48 -3.16
C PRO A 217 -3.96 -11.28 -4.07
N GLY A 218 -3.81 -11.48 -5.37
CA GLY A 218 -4.16 -10.47 -6.35
C GLY A 218 -3.74 -10.87 -7.76
N LYS A 219 -4.53 -10.44 -8.75
CA LYS A 219 -4.11 -10.44 -10.15
C LYS A 219 -3.21 -9.23 -10.48
N ILE A 220 -3.21 -8.20 -9.63
CA ILE A 220 -2.51 -6.90 -9.81
C ILE A 220 -1.16 -6.83 -9.09
N THR A 221 -0.79 -7.85 -8.31
CA THR A 221 0.41 -7.76 -7.47
C THR A 221 1.71 -8.01 -8.24
N CYS A 222 1.73 -8.79 -9.32
CA CYS A 222 2.97 -8.98 -10.08
C CYS A 222 2.99 -8.13 -11.37
N ARG A 223 2.13 -8.39 -12.36
CA ARG A 223 2.31 -7.84 -13.71
C ARG A 223 2.15 -6.32 -13.83
N GLU A 224 1.15 -5.72 -13.17
CA GLU A 224 0.84 -4.30 -13.28
C GLU A 224 1.71 -3.47 -12.35
N MET A 225 2.09 -4.02 -11.20
CA MET A 225 3.12 -3.43 -10.36
C MET A 225 4.47 -3.46 -11.07
N GLN A 226 4.84 -4.57 -11.72
CA GLN A 226 6.00 -4.63 -12.59
C GLN A 226 5.89 -3.60 -13.72
N HIS A 227 4.76 -3.50 -14.40
CA HIS A 227 4.56 -2.49 -15.44
C HIS A 227 4.70 -1.07 -14.88
N TYR A 228 4.09 -0.79 -13.72
CA TYR A 228 4.20 0.48 -13.04
C TYR A 228 5.66 0.79 -12.72
N PHE A 229 6.37 -0.09 -12.02
CA PHE A 229 7.76 0.12 -11.61
C PHE A 229 8.71 0.24 -12.82
N ASN A 230 8.53 -0.58 -13.87
CA ASN A 230 9.40 -0.57 -15.04
C ASN A 230 9.18 0.62 -15.98
N ASN A 231 8.00 1.25 -15.93
CA ASN A 231 7.65 2.37 -16.82
C ASN A 231 7.42 3.67 -16.04
N PHE A 232 7.79 3.69 -14.76
CA PHE A 232 7.66 4.87 -13.92
C PHE A 232 8.68 5.91 -14.34
N ILE A 233 8.20 7.13 -14.58
CA ILE A 233 9.01 8.24 -15.07
C ILE A 233 8.85 9.43 -14.11
N VAL A 234 9.98 10.07 -13.82
CA VAL A 234 10.06 11.27 -12.99
C VAL A 234 10.68 12.38 -13.80
N ARG A 235 10.01 13.53 -13.88
CA ARG A 235 10.62 14.77 -14.37
C ARG A 235 10.81 15.75 -13.22
N PHE A 236 11.74 16.68 -13.35
CA PHE A 236 12.06 17.66 -12.30
C PHE A 236 11.73 19.07 -12.76
N PRO A 237 10.69 19.71 -12.19
CA PRO A 237 10.45 21.13 -12.37
C PRO A 237 11.34 21.95 -11.43
N VAL A 238 12.07 22.90 -12.00
CA VAL A 238 12.84 23.98 -11.37
C VAL A 238 12.22 25.31 -11.82
N ALA A 239 12.48 26.41 -11.11
CA ALA A 239 11.85 27.71 -11.32
C ALA A 239 11.67 28.10 -12.81
N ASP A 240 12.72 27.93 -13.61
CA ASP A 240 12.73 28.36 -15.02
C ASP A 240 12.86 27.20 -16.01
N TYR A 241 12.89 25.95 -15.54
CA TYR A 241 13.16 24.78 -16.39
C TYR A 241 12.50 23.53 -15.86
N THR A 242 11.90 22.73 -16.74
CA THR A 242 11.38 21.39 -16.40
C THR A 242 12.04 20.37 -17.31
N THR A 243 12.58 19.29 -16.74
CA THR A 243 13.18 18.22 -17.53
C THR A 243 12.14 17.54 -18.43
N ALA A 244 12.60 16.93 -19.51
CA ALA A 244 11.76 16.03 -20.31
C ALA A 244 11.26 14.83 -19.46
N TRP A 245 10.26 14.13 -19.98
CA TRP A 245 9.79 12.85 -19.47
C TRP A 245 10.80 11.75 -19.84
#